data_AF-A0A2G2Y3N6-F1
#
_entry.id   AF-A0A2G2Y3N6-F1
#
_cell.length_a   1.000
_cell.length_b   1.000
_cell.length_c   1.000
_cell.angle_alpha   90.00
_cell.angle_beta   90.00
_cell.angle_gamma   90.00
#
_symmetry.space_group_name_H-M   'P 1'
#
loop_
_entity.id
_entity.type
_entity.pdbx_description
1 polymer ?
#
loop_
_entity_poly.entity_id
_entity_poly.type
_entity_poly.pdbx_seq_one_letter_code
_entity_poly.pdbx_strand_id
1 'polypeptide(L)'
;MIQGSRQWHENLPFALLGYRTTVRTSTGATPYLLVYGTEAVIPEEVEIPSLRVIVEEEIDDDEWLYQRRMARAYNKKVRPRNFEVGQLVLRRILPHQVEAKGKFSSNWKGPFIMKKVLPNGALYLTDIEGKMAEMAINADAVKRYYV
;
A
#
# COMPACT_ATOMS: atom_id res chain seq x y z
N MET A 1 19.07 5.65 -33.53
CA MET A 1 19.51 5.66 -32.12
C MET A 1 18.51 6.53 -31.34
N ILE A 2 17.70 5.94 -30.47
CA ILE A 2 16.71 6.69 -29.69
C ILE A 2 17.45 7.39 -28.54
N GLN A 3 17.53 8.72 -28.57
CA GLN A 3 18.04 9.54 -27.45
C GLN A 3 17.02 9.52 -26.28
N GLY A 4 16.83 8.36 -25.64
CA GLY A 4 15.61 8.07 -24.87
C GLY A 4 15.64 8.25 -23.36
N SER A 5 16.72 8.74 -22.74
CA SER A 5 16.84 8.72 -21.27
C SER A 5 16.49 10.01 -20.54
N ARG A 6 16.27 11.14 -21.23
CA ARG A 6 16.06 12.46 -20.60
C ARG A 6 14.65 13.06 -20.73
N GLN A 7 13.75 12.45 -21.50
CA GLN A 7 12.39 12.96 -21.76
C GLN A 7 11.30 12.07 -21.13
N TRP A 8 11.54 11.56 -19.92
CA TRP A 8 10.58 10.67 -19.25
C TRP A 8 9.19 11.32 -19.05
N HIS A 9 9.15 12.65 -18.91
CA HIS A 9 7.92 13.41 -18.72
C HIS A 9 7.05 13.45 -19.99
N GLU A 10 7.66 13.47 -21.17
CA GLU A 10 6.94 13.37 -22.47
C GLU A 10 6.39 11.96 -22.70
N ASN A 11 7.08 10.94 -22.19
CA ASN A 11 6.67 9.54 -22.30
C ASN A 11 5.68 9.11 -21.20
N LEU A 12 5.49 9.92 -20.16
CA LEU A 12 4.64 9.60 -19.01
C LEU A 12 3.17 9.32 -19.41
N PRO A 13 2.52 10.12 -20.28
CA PRO A 13 1.14 9.84 -20.70
C PRO A 13 0.99 8.49 -21.40
N PHE A 14 1.93 8.15 -22.27
CA PHE A 14 1.93 6.87 -23.00
C PHE A 14 2.20 5.68 -22.07
N ALA A 15 3.14 5.81 -21.14
CA ALA A 15 3.41 4.78 -20.14
C ALA A 15 2.21 4.57 -19.20
N LEU A 16 1.52 5.64 -18.80
CA LEU A 16 0.30 5.56 -18.00
C LEU A 16 -0.85 4.92 -18.77
N LEU A 17 -1.02 5.25 -20.06
CA LEU A 17 -2.02 4.61 -20.91
C LEU A 17 -1.77 3.11 -21.01
N GLY A 18 -0.56 2.70 -21.36
CA GLY A 18 -0.19 1.29 -21.40
C GLY A 18 -0.35 0.60 -20.04
N TYR A 19 -0.05 1.31 -18.94
CA TYR A 19 -0.27 0.76 -17.59
C TYR A 19 -1.75 0.48 -17.32
N ARG A 20 -2.65 1.38 -17.73
CA ARG A 20 -4.10 1.33 -17.49
C ARG A 20 -4.83 0.31 -18.37
N THR A 21 -4.38 0.09 -19.60
CA THR A 21 -5.07 -0.77 -20.58
C THR A 21 -4.46 -2.17 -20.70
N THR A 22 -3.30 -2.44 -20.11
CA THR A 22 -2.70 -3.78 -20.12
C THR A 22 -3.22 -4.65 -18.98
N VAL A 23 -3.65 -5.87 -19.31
CA VAL A 23 -4.08 -6.89 -18.33
C VAL A 23 -2.93 -7.25 -17.38
N ARG A 24 -3.17 -7.19 -16.06
CA ARG A 24 -2.15 -7.57 -15.06
C ARG A 24 -2.21 -9.07 -14.80
N THR A 25 -1.06 -9.73 -14.79
CA THR A 25 -0.95 -11.16 -14.48
C THR A 25 -1.48 -11.53 -13.08
N SER A 26 -1.40 -10.60 -12.12
CA SER A 26 -1.92 -10.81 -10.77
C SER A 26 -3.44 -10.72 -10.65
N THR A 27 -4.10 -9.95 -11.54
CA THR A 27 -5.53 -9.65 -11.45
C THR A 27 -6.34 -10.36 -12.53
N GLY A 28 -5.76 -10.62 -13.70
CA GLY A 28 -6.45 -11.04 -14.91
C GLY A 28 -7.26 -9.93 -15.59
N ALA A 29 -7.19 -8.70 -15.10
CA ALA A 29 -7.96 -7.55 -15.57
C ALA A 29 -7.07 -6.32 -15.84
N THR A 30 -7.56 -5.38 -16.65
CA THR A 30 -6.90 -4.09 -16.87
C THR A 30 -7.17 -3.15 -15.68
N PRO A 31 -6.20 -2.31 -15.24
CA PRO A 31 -6.47 -1.34 -14.17
C PRO A 31 -7.60 -0.36 -14.47
N TYR A 32 -7.89 -0.06 -15.74
CA TYR A 32 -9.01 0.82 -16.12
C TYR A 32 -10.37 0.16 -15.84
N LEU A 33 -10.54 -1.11 -16.25
CA LEU A 33 -11.73 -1.92 -15.97
C LEU A 33 -12.05 -1.95 -14.48
N LEU A 34 -11.01 -2.09 -13.65
CA LEU A 34 -11.15 -2.16 -12.20
C LEU A 34 -11.57 -0.84 -11.53
N VAL A 35 -11.43 0.29 -12.21
CA VAL A 35 -11.77 1.62 -11.67
C VAL A 35 -13.11 2.11 -12.19
N TYR A 36 -13.40 1.86 -13.47
CA TYR A 36 -14.58 2.39 -14.15
C TYR A 36 -15.66 1.35 -14.44
N GLY A 37 -15.38 0.07 -14.17
CA GLY A 37 -16.30 -1.03 -14.45
C GLY A 37 -16.31 -1.47 -15.92
N THR A 38 -15.69 -0.72 -16.84
CA THR A 38 -15.66 -1.01 -18.28
C THR A 38 -14.25 -0.95 -18.86
N GLU A 39 -14.00 -1.64 -19.98
CA GLU A 39 -12.68 -1.56 -20.62
C GLU A 39 -12.41 -0.15 -21.20
N ALA A 40 -11.13 0.24 -21.28
CA ALA A 40 -10.78 1.53 -21.85
C ALA A 40 -11.06 1.56 -23.36
N VAL A 41 -12.07 2.33 -23.76
CA VAL A 41 -12.43 2.52 -25.17
C VAL A 41 -11.60 3.67 -25.75
N ILE A 42 -10.96 3.43 -26.88
CA ILE A 42 -10.19 4.46 -27.61
C ILE A 42 -11.21 5.37 -28.33
N PRO A 43 -10.97 6.70 -28.45
CA PRO A 43 -11.90 7.60 -29.15
C PRO A 43 -12.35 7.13 -30.55
N GLU A 44 -11.50 6.42 -31.29
CA GLU A 44 -11.81 5.84 -32.61
C GLU A 44 -12.86 4.72 -32.54
N GLU A 45 -12.88 3.94 -31.46
CA GLU A 45 -13.89 2.89 -31.21
C GLU A 45 -15.23 3.47 -30.71
N VAL A 46 -15.29 4.76 -30.39
CA VAL A 46 -16.54 5.48 -30.12
C VAL A 46 -17.18 5.94 -31.43
N GLU A 47 -16.38 6.33 -32.42
CA GLU A 47 -16.88 6.73 -33.75
C GLU A 47 -17.37 5.54 -34.57
N ILE A 48 -16.76 4.36 -34.38
CA ILE A 48 -17.20 3.10 -34.98
C ILE A 48 -17.73 2.22 -33.85
N PRO A 49 -19.05 2.01 -33.71
CA PRO A 49 -19.61 1.23 -32.61
C PRO A 49 -19.00 -0.18 -32.58
N SER A 50 -18.04 -0.39 -31.68
CA SER A 50 -17.35 -1.66 -31.55
C SER A 50 -18.24 -2.64 -30.76
N LEU A 51 -18.14 -3.94 -31.08
CA LEU A 51 -18.94 -4.99 -30.42
C LEU A 51 -18.76 -5.01 -28.88
N ARG A 52 -17.69 -4.43 -28.34
CA ARG A 52 -17.43 -4.33 -26.90
C ARG A 52 -18.40 -3.39 -26.20
N VAL A 53 -18.70 -2.24 -26.83
CA VAL A 53 -19.65 -1.24 -26.30
C VAL A 53 -21.07 -1.79 -26.18
N ILE A 54 -21.39 -2.85 -26.93
CA ILE A 54 -22.74 -3.45 -26.99
C ILE A 54 -22.95 -4.51 -25.88
N VAL A 55 -21.89 -5.03 -25.24
CA VAL A 55 -21.96 -6.25 -24.39
C VAL A 55 -21.82 -5.98 -22.88
N GLU A 56 -21.42 -4.78 -22.44
CA GLU A 56 -20.96 -4.49 -21.06
C GLU A 56 -22.05 -4.30 -19.96
N GLU A 57 -23.24 -4.92 -20.05
CA GLU A 57 -24.36 -4.65 -19.11
C GLU A 57 -24.40 -5.52 -17.81
N GLU A 58 -23.44 -6.41 -17.55
CA GLU A 58 -23.44 -7.32 -16.37
C GLU A 58 -22.09 -7.33 -15.61
N ILE A 59 -21.83 -6.40 -14.67
CA ILE A 59 -20.53 -6.34 -13.95
C ILE A 59 -20.67 -5.89 -12.47
N ASP A 60 -21.55 -6.50 -11.67
CA ASP A 60 -21.63 -6.20 -10.22
C ASP A 60 -20.92 -7.27 -9.36
N ASP A 61 -20.95 -8.54 -9.77
CA ASP A 61 -20.37 -9.66 -8.98
C ASP A 61 -18.84 -9.79 -9.06
N ASP A 62 -18.21 -9.25 -10.12
CA ASP A 62 -16.77 -9.40 -10.38
C ASP A 62 -15.89 -8.54 -9.47
N GLU A 63 -16.37 -7.38 -9.03
CA GLU A 63 -15.58 -6.43 -8.24
C GLU A 63 -15.22 -6.99 -6.85
N TRP A 64 -16.18 -7.62 -6.17
CA TRP A 64 -15.95 -8.20 -4.85
C TRP A 64 -14.96 -9.36 -4.89
N LEU A 65 -15.10 -10.25 -5.88
CA LEU A 65 -14.19 -11.38 -6.06
C LEU A 65 -12.77 -10.88 -6.36
N TYR A 66 -12.65 -9.81 -7.13
CA TYR A 66 -11.39 -9.13 -7.41
C TYR A 66 -10.74 -8.57 -6.13
N GLN A 67 -11.45 -7.75 -5.36
CA GLN A 67 -10.93 -7.17 -4.11
C GLN A 67 -10.44 -8.27 -3.15
N ARG A 68 -11.17 -9.38 -3.08
CA ARG A 68 -10.79 -10.54 -2.27
C ARG A 68 -9.52 -11.24 -2.77
N ARG A 69 -9.34 -11.40 -4.08
CA ARG A 69 -8.11 -11.96 -4.68
C ARG A 69 -6.89 -11.07 -4.41
N MET A 70 -7.04 -9.75 -4.56
CA MET A 70 -6.00 -8.77 -4.25
C MET A 70 -5.59 -8.79 -2.78
N ALA A 71 -6.56 -8.74 -1.87
CA ALA A 71 -6.30 -8.83 -0.44
C ALA A 71 -5.57 -10.13 -0.08
N ARG A 72 -5.96 -11.27 -0.64
CA ARG A 72 -5.28 -12.56 -0.41
C ARG A 72 -3.82 -12.56 -0.91
N ALA A 73 -3.57 -12.04 -2.12
CA ALA A 73 -2.23 -12.00 -2.68
C ALA A 73 -1.29 -11.12 -1.85
N TYR A 74 -1.77 -9.97 -1.39
CA TYR A 74 -1.02 -9.06 -0.51
C TYR A 74 -0.80 -9.69 0.88
N ASN A 75 -1.87 -10.16 1.52
CA ASN A 75 -1.83 -10.70 2.88
C ASN A 75 -1.02 -12.00 3.00
N LYS A 76 -0.80 -12.75 1.91
CA LYS A 76 0.03 -13.96 1.90
C LYS A 76 1.45 -13.75 2.45
N LYS A 77 2.00 -12.54 2.32
CA LYS A 77 3.37 -12.20 2.79
C LYS A 77 3.40 -11.50 4.15
N VAL A 78 2.24 -11.14 4.71
CA VAL A 78 2.15 -10.42 5.98
C VAL A 78 2.40 -11.39 7.12
N ARG A 79 3.37 -11.06 7.99
CA ARG A 79 3.64 -11.83 9.21
C ARG A 79 2.96 -11.12 10.38
N PRO A 80 1.95 -11.72 11.03
CA PRO A 80 1.26 -11.08 12.14
C PRO A 80 2.24 -10.88 13.31
N ARG A 81 2.25 -9.67 13.88
CA ARG A 81 3.00 -9.35 15.10
C ARG A 81 2.01 -9.15 16.23
N ASN A 82 2.01 -10.10 17.17
CA ASN A 82 1.17 -10.01 18.35
C ASN A 82 1.90 -9.25 19.45
N PHE A 83 1.22 -8.29 20.04
CA PHE A 83 1.72 -7.57 21.21
C PHE A 83 0.63 -7.52 22.28
N GLU A 84 1.05 -7.40 23.53
CA GLU A 84 0.15 -7.31 24.68
C GLU A 84 0.39 -6.00 25.43
N VAL A 85 -0.67 -5.47 26.02
CA VAL A 85 -0.58 -4.26 26.85
C VAL A 85 0.38 -4.51 28.01
N GLY A 86 1.25 -3.54 28.28
CA GLY A 86 2.31 -3.62 29.30
C GLY A 86 3.67 -4.10 28.77
N GLN A 87 3.74 -4.67 27.56
CA GLN A 87 5.02 -5.12 26.99
C GLN A 87 5.97 -3.95 26.70
N LEU A 88 7.26 -4.17 26.96
CA LEU A 88 8.32 -3.23 26.58
C LEU A 88 8.66 -3.39 25.10
N VAL A 89 8.71 -2.27 24.40
CA VAL A 89 8.95 -2.24 22.96
C VAL A 89 9.86 -1.08 22.57
N LEU A 90 10.56 -1.27 21.45
CA LEU A 90 11.37 -0.24 20.82
C LEU A 90 10.66 0.26 19.56
N ARG A 91 10.67 1.58 19.37
CA ARG A 91 10.13 2.25 18.19
C ARG A 91 11.24 2.50 17.18
N ARG A 92 10.99 2.20 15.90
CA ARG A 92 11.91 2.50 14.80
C ARG A 92 11.90 4.00 14.48
N ILE A 93 13.09 4.58 14.34
CA ILE A 93 13.30 5.93 13.85
C ILE A 93 13.40 5.87 12.32
N LEU A 94 12.57 6.63 11.61
CA LEU A 94 12.60 6.70 10.15
C LEU A 94 13.58 7.79 9.69
N PRO A 95 14.23 7.66 8.51
CA PRO A 95 15.26 8.60 8.05
C PRO A 95 14.79 10.06 7.90
N HIS A 96 13.50 10.28 7.66
CA HIS A 96 12.91 11.61 7.50
C HIS A 96 12.51 12.27 8.83
N GLN A 97 12.60 11.54 9.95
CA GLN A 97 12.26 12.09 11.27
C GLN A 97 13.42 12.91 11.83
N VAL A 98 13.09 13.96 12.60
CA VAL A 98 14.08 14.82 13.27
C VAL A 98 14.98 14.03 14.23
N GLU A 99 14.49 12.91 14.77
CA GLU A 99 15.25 12.03 15.65
C GLU A 99 16.27 11.14 14.93
N ALA A 100 16.27 11.11 13.59
CA ALA A 100 17.21 10.33 12.80
C ALA A 100 18.63 10.85 13.06
N LYS A 101 19.52 9.94 13.46
CA LYS A 101 20.95 10.27 13.65
C LYS A 101 21.78 9.63 12.53
N GLY A 102 23.09 9.86 12.57
CA GLY A 102 24.02 9.41 11.53
C GLY A 102 24.08 7.88 11.34
N LYS A 103 24.82 7.46 10.30
CA LYS A 103 24.92 6.09 9.77
C LYS A 103 25.21 4.99 10.81
N PHE A 104 25.87 5.32 11.92
CA PHE A 104 26.28 4.37 12.97
C PHE A 104 25.45 4.43 14.24
N SER A 105 24.39 5.23 14.25
CA SER A 105 23.49 5.32 15.40
C SER A 105 22.44 4.21 15.38
N SER A 106 21.94 3.85 16.56
CA SER A 106 20.78 2.97 16.66
C SER A 106 19.55 3.65 16.05
N ASN A 107 18.92 2.97 15.08
CA ASN A 107 17.65 3.39 14.49
C ASN A 107 16.44 3.01 15.36
N TRP A 108 16.65 2.66 16.63
CA TRP A 108 15.62 2.27 17.57
C TRP A 108 15.65 3.19 18.78
N LYS A 109 14.49 3.74 19.15
CA LYS A 109 14.25 4.56 20.34
C LYS A 109 13.45 3.77 21.38
N GLY A 110 13.66 4.08 22.65
CA GLY A 110 12.96 3.46 23.78
C GLY A 110 13.91 2.64 24.65
N PRO A 111 13.41 2.04 25.74
CA PRO A 111 12.14 1.29 25.75
C PRO A 111 10.88 2.12 26.04
N PHE A 112 9.78 1.73 25.40
CA PHE A 112 8.43 2.26 25.63
C PHE A 112 7.54 1.15 26.19
N ILE A 113 6.52 1.51 26.95
CA ILE A 113 5.49 0.58 27.42
C ILE A 113 4.32 0.64 26.45
N MET A 114 3.80 -0.53 26.08
CA MET A 114 2.68 -0.60 25.18
C MET A 114 1.35 -0.42 25.93
N LYS A 115 0.57 0.62 25.60
CA LYS A 115 -0.66 0.96 26.35
C LYS A 115 -1.92 0.35 25.75
N LYS A 116 -2.01 0.33 24.43
CA LYS A 116 -3.20 -0.15 23.71
C LYS A 116 -2.84 -0.75 22.36
N VAL A 117 -3.41 -1.90 22.06
CA VAL A 117 -3.40 -2.54 20.74
C VAL A 117 -4.70 -2.26 20.03
N LEU A 118 -4.63 -1.82 18.78
CA LEU A 118 -5.79 -1.72 17.90
C LEU A 118 -5.86 -2.94 16.97
N PRO A 119 -7.06 -3.36 16.54
CA PRO A 119 -7.25 -4.56 15.72
C PRO A 119 -6.50 -4.54 14.38
N ASN A 120 -6.21 -3.37 13.82
CA ASN A 120 -5.56 -3.22 12.51
C ASN A 120 -4.02 -3.13 12.60
N GLY A 121 -3.43 -3.56 13.72
CA GLY A 121 -1.96 -3.53 13.91
C GLY A 121 -1.39 -2.14 14.24
N ALA A 122 -2.23 -1.20 14.66
CA ALA A 122 -1.80 0.10 15.18
C ALA A 122 -1.69 0.06 16.71
N LEU A 123 -0.69 0.74 17.25
CA LEU A 123 -0.31 0.65 18.67
C LEU A 123 -0.19 2.05 19.27
N TYR A 124 -0.66 2.21 20.51
CA TYR A 124 -0.36 3.37 21.34
C TYR A 124 0.76 3.03 22.31
N LEU A 125 1.82 3.83 22.27
CA LEU A 125 2.97 3.72 23.15
C LEU A 125 2.94 4.82 24.22
N THR A 126 3.44 4.47 25.40
CA THR A 126 3.71 5.40 26.50
C THR A 126 5.18 5.36 26.83
N ASP A 127 5.76 6.53 27.09
CA ASP A 127 7.07 6.60 27.73
C ASP A 127 7.01 6.00 29.14
N ILE A 128 8.17 5.61 29.67
CA ILE A 128 8.33 5.09 31.04
C ILE A 128 7.79 6.11 32.06
N GLU A 129 7.87 7.41 31.74
CA GLU A 129 7.37 8.53 32.53
C GLU A 129 5.86 8.77 32.37
N GLY A 130 5.15 7.94 31.60
CA GLY A 130 3.69 8.02 31.41
C GLY A 130 3.22 9.03 30.36
N LYS A 131 4.12 9.77 29.71
CA LYS A 131 3.77 10.65 28.59
C LYS A 131 3.35 9.82 27.38
N MET A 132 2.14 10.04 26.89
CA MET A 132 1.61 9.31 25.75
C MET A 132 2.20 9.83 24.45
N ALA A 133 2.54 8.91 23.54
CA ALA A 133 2.71 9.29 22.14
C ALA A 133 1.33 9.65 21.57
N GLU A 134 1.18 10.89 21.08
CA GLU A 134 -0.08 11.40 20.53
C GLU A 134 -0.53 10.62 19.28
N MET A 135 0.41 10.02 18.56
CA MET A 135 0.16 9.32 17.30
C MET A 135 0.21 7.79 17.47
N ALA A 136 -0.75 7.11 16.85
CA ALA A 136 -0.73 5.66 16.74
C ALA A 136 0.42 5.21 15.81
N ILE A 137 1.13 4.15 16.19
CA ILE A 137 2.30 3.64 15.47
C ILE A 137 1.97 2.27 14.88
N ASN A 138 2.41 2.01 13.65
CA ASN A 138 2.25 0.70 13.03
C ASN A 138 3.13 -0.35 13.72
N ALA A 139 2.58 -1.55 13.98
CA ALA A 139 3.26 -2.72 14.55
C ALA A 139 4.58 -3.09 13.84
N ASP A 140 4.70 -2.86 12.54
CA ASP A 140 5.93 -3.12 11.78
C ASP A 140 7.08 -2.19 12.16
N ALA A 141 6.77 -0.99 12.61
CA ALA A 141 7.73 0.00 13.11
C ALA A 141 8.11 -0.25 14.58
N VAL A 142 7.65 -1.35 15.18
CA VAL A 142 7.88 -1.69 16.59
C VAL A 142 8.51 -3.09 16.71
N LYS A 143 9.43 -3.26 17.65
CA LYS A 143 9.96 -4.57 18.03
C LYS A 143 9.92 -4.76 19.54
N ARG A 144 9.81 -6.01 20.00
CA ARG A 144 9.87 -6.35 21.43
C ARG A 144 11.25 -6.01 22.00
N TYR A 145 11.25 -5.48 23.21
CA TYR A 145 12.44 -5.29 24.03
C TYR A 145 12.53 -6.46 25.02
N TYR A 146 13.65 -7.17 25.00
CA TYR A 146 13.93 -8.26 25.95
C TYR A 146 14.98 -7.73 26.93
N VAL A 147 14.73 -7.94 28.22
CA VAL A 147 15.63 -7.61 29.33
C VAL A 147 16.55 -8.79 29.58
#